data_AF-A0A397ARI0-F1
#
_entry.id   AF-A0A397ARI0-F1
#
_cell.length_a   1.000
_cell.length_b   1.000
_cell.length_c   1.000
_cell.angle_alpha   90.00
_cell.angle_beta   90.00
_cell.angle_gamma   90.00
#
_symmetry.space_group_name_H-M   'P 1'
#
loop_
_entity.id
_entity.type
_entity.pdbx_description
1 polymer ?
#
loop_
_entity_poly.entity_id
_entity_poly.type
_entity_poly.pdbx_seq_one_letter_code
_entity_poly.pdbx_strand_id
1 'polypeptide(L)'
;MDDNGTTTSKDVVKALCLLKDVKQSTRETFLDAEVYRRRVAEQKDLVEAHHLKLQNLLYEKDNLLREIKRCRGFPTKELDKIEFKDGVLPVLVDDDRHKRHLQRLDDELSDRKALLQHQQHLKTQISSVEDATQSKHALLDALPAHLAAIEEASRPLQALLSVPISDSRDRHQAAKALPTPLYLLFCELDAYLSIHAGSGAVGIADSKAGPLSKLKLKSTRGKEGPVDAPRFPTLLRRLFATDSGLQTPPGVSYAFETADGAEVPMEFPTDVKARPYVWAQWISGLTSVGHRLEPSIRHLRQRYAAQHALYAHLDALKDKRVQVHPSIAHVSVQTKLTSFAKLSKRDEVTMAAFPEPADGATYFRAAFAPPGDLGRVVALVQISPDYPTVRPRFALQHDLASTVVPTTNQLKVRELSYGNMRHCDEDIWLGCHDDNVDG
;
A
#
# COMPACT_ATOMS: atom_id res chain seq x y z
N MET A 1 -160.45 66.20 -35.20
CA MET A 1 -159.01 66.07 -35.55
C MET A 1 -158.27 66.23 -34.24
N ASP A 2 -158.43 65.22 -33.38
CA ASP A 2 -158.14 65.30 -31.94
C ASP A 2 -157.34 64.05 -31.56
N ASP A 3 -156.03 64.06 -31.82
CA ASP A 3 -155.14 62.98 -31.35
C ASP A 3 -153.65 63.37 -31.20
N ASN A 4 -153.31 64.66 -31.25
CA ASN A 4 -151.91 65.13 -31.28
C ASN A 4 -151.37 65.62 -29.91
N GLY A 5 -152.23 65.82 -28.90
CA GLY A 5 -151.86 66.34 -27.57
C GLY A 5 -151.52 65.27 -26.52
N THR A 6 -152.05 64.06 -26.66
CA THR A 6 -151.82 62.91 -25.76
C THR A 6 -150.62 62.07 -26.18
N THR A 7 -150.27 62.08 -27.46
CA THR A 7 -149.07 61.46 -28.07
C THR A 7 -147.81 62.24 -27.72
N THR A 8 -147.82 63.56 -27.88
CA THR A 8 -146.69 64.45 -27.52
C THR A 8 -146.31 64.41 -26.04
N SER A 9 -147.28 64.32 -25.12
CA SER A 9 -147.02 64.15 -23.68
C SER A 9 -146.40 62.78 -23.34
N LYS A 10 -146.85 61.70 -23.99
CA LYS A 10 -146.28 60.35 -23.82
C LYS A 10 -144.86 60.26 -24.39
N ASP A 11 -144.57 60.95 -25.49
CA ASP A 11 -143.24 60.99 -26.10
C ASP A 11 -142.22 61.75 -25.22
N VAL A 12 -142.64 62.84 -24.55
CA VAL A 12 -141.80 63.56 -23.58
C VAL A 12 -141.49 62.71 -22.35
N VAL A 13 -142.48 61.99 -21.80
CA VAL A 13 -142.24 61.05 -20.69
C VAL A 13 -141.31 59.92 -21.12
N LYS A 14 -141.47 59.39 -22.34
CA LYS A 14 -140.59 58.36 -22.91
C LYS A 14 -139.16 58.87 -23.11
N ALA A 15 -138.98 60.11 -23.59
CA ALA A 15 -137.67 60.75 -23.73
C ALA A 15 -136.99 60.99 -22.38
N LEU A 16 -137.74 61.38 -21.34
CA LEU A 16 -137.21 61.53 -19.97
C LEU A 16 -136.81 60.19 -19.34
N CYS A 17 -137.57 59.12 -19.58
CA CYS A 17 -137.18 57.76 -19.18
C CYS A 17 -135.89 57.31 -19.87
N LEU A 18 -135.79 57.49 -21.20
CA LEU A 18 -134.56 57.18 -21.94
C LEU A 18 -133.37 58.01 -21.46
N LEU A 19 -133.57 59.30 -21.15
CA LEU A 19 -132.51 60.15 -20.60
C LEU A 19 -132.08 59.69 -19.19
N LYS A 20 -133.02 59.22 -18.35
CA LYS A 20 -132.70 58.61 -17.06
C LYS A 20 -131.88 57.34 -17.26
N ASP A 21 -132.27 56.47 -18.20
CA ASP A 21 -131.56 55.22 -18.49
C ASP A 21 -130.17 55.48 -19.06
N VAL A 22 -130.01 56.49 -19.92
CA VAL A 22 -128.69 56.94 -20.41
C VAL A 22 -127.83 57.51 -19.26
N LYS A 23 -128.41 58.33 -18.36
CA LYS A 23 -127.69 58.84 -17.18
C LYS A 23 -127.30 57.73 -16.21
N GLN A 24 -128.15 56.72 -16.05
CA GLN A 24 -127.86 55.55 -15.23
C GLN A 24 -126.76 54.69 -15.86
N SER A 25 -126.88 54.36 -17.15
CA SER A 25 -125.88 53.59 -17.90
C SER A 25 -124.52 54.30 -17.93
N THR A 26 -124.49 55.61 -18.18
CA THR A 26 -123.26 56.40 -18.11
C THR A 26 -122.64 56.36 -16.72
N ARG A 27 -123.42 56.51 -15.65
CA ARG A 27 -122.94 56.35 -14.27
C ARG A 27 -122.37 54.95 -14.01
N GLU A 28 -123.05 53.89 -14.45
CA GLU A 28 -122.58 52.51 -14.35
C GLU A 28 -121.24 52.33 -15.09
N THR A 29 -121.11 52.83 -16.32
CA THR A 29 -119.84 52.75 -17.08
C THR A 29 -118.70 53.52 -16.41
N PHE A 30 -118.97 54.67 -15.77
CA PHE A 30 -117.95 55.41 -15.03
C PHE A 30 -117.50 54.66 -13.76
N LEU A 31 -118.43 54.03 -13.05
CA LEU A 31 -118.13 53.21 -11.88
C LEU A 31 -117.32 51.97 -12.28
N ASP A 32 -117.70 51.28 -13.35
CA ASP A 32 -116.94 50.15 -13.90
C ASP A 32 -115.54 50.60 -14.32
N ALA A 33 -115.41 51.73 -15.03
CA ALA A 33 -114.13 52.30 -15.40
C ALA A 33 -113.27 52.68 -14.18
N GLU A 34 -113.86 53.11 -13.06
CA GLU A 34 -113.13 53.28 -11.80
C GLU A 34 -112.66 51.96 -11.20
N VAL A 35 -113.51 50.93 -11.19
CA VAL A 35 -113.15 49.59 -10.69
C VAL A 35 -112.02 48.99 -11.52
N TYR A 36 -112.09 49.08 -12.85
CA TYR A 36 -111.01 48.66 -13.74
C TYR A 36 -109.73 49.46 -13.49
N ARG A 37 -109.82 50.79 -13.33
CA ARG A 37 -108.65 51.62 -13.00
C ARG A 37 -108.00 51.22 -11.67
N ARG A 38 -108.79 50.92 -10.64
CA ARG A 38 -108.26 50.44 -9.35
C ARG A 38 -107.58 49.07 -9.49
N ARG A 39 -108.20 48.12 -10.19
CA ARG A 39 -107.62 46.80 -10.43
C ARG A 39 -106.30 46.89 -11.21
N VAL A 40 -106.24 47.76 -12.23
CA VAL A 40 -105.01 48.01 -12.99
C VAL A 40 -103.94 48.65 -12.11
N ALA A 41 -104.30 49.59 -11.23
CA ALA A 41 -103.37 50.18 -10.27
C ALA A 41 -102.80 49.13 -9.30
N GLU A 42 -103.64 48.27 -8.71
CA GLU A 42 -103.18 47.21 -7.81
C GLU A 42 -102.22 46.20 -8.49
N GLN A 43 -102.52 45.79 -9.72
CA GLN A 43 -101.64 44.91 -10.48
C GLN A 43 -100.33 45.62 -10.87
N LYS A 44 -100.39 46.91 -11.18
CA LYS A 44 -99.20 47.72 -11.43
C LYS A 44 -98.32 47.80 -10.18
N ASP A 45 -98.90 48.06 -9.01
CA ASP A 45 -98.16 48.14 -7.74
C ASP A 45 -97.46 46.80 -7.41
N LEU A 46 -98.13 45.66 -7.67
CA LEU A 46 -97.52 44.32 -7.56
C LEU A 46 -96.33 44.13 -8.51
N VAL A 47 -96.48 44.53 -9.77
CA VAL A 47 -95.40 44.44 -10.77
C VAL A 47 -94.23 45.35 -10.39
N GLU A 48 -94.50 46.56 -9.90
CA GLU A 48 -93.47 47.48 -9.43
C GLU A 48 -92.71 46.92 -8.21
N ALA A 49 -93.42 46.31 -7.26
CA ALA A 49 -92.80 45.63 -6.12
C ALA A 49 -91.89 44.46 -6.55
N HIS A 50 -92.35 43.63 -7.49
CA HIS A 50 -91.52 42.55 -8.04
C HIS A 50 -90.33 43.07 -8.85
N HIS A 51 -90.52 44.15 -9.61
CA HIS A 51 -89.43 44.77 -10.35
C HIS A 51 -88.35 45.31 -9.42
N LEU A 52 -88.73 45.98 -8.32
CA LEU A 52 -87.78 46.44 -7.30
C LEU A 52 -87.01 45.27 -6.67
N LYS A 53 -87.70 44.16 -6.38
CA LYS A 53 -87.04 42.96 -5.84
C LYS A 53 -86.03 42.38 -6.83
N LEU A 54 -86.37 42.32 -8.12
CA LEU A 54 -85.46 41.87 -9.17
C LEU A 54 -84.23 42.78 -9.28
N GLN A 55 -84.42 44.10 -9.27
CA GLN A 55 -83.32 45.07 -9.31
C GLN A 55 -82.34 44.85 -8.15
N ASN A 56 -82.86 44.70 -6.92
CA ASN A 56 -82.02 44.42 -5.75
C ASN A 56 -81.18 43.14 -5.92
N LEU A 57 -81.77 42.07 -6.46
CA LEU A 57 -81.06 40.82 -6.71
C LEU A 57 -80.01 40.94 -7.83
N LEU A 58 -80.28 41.73 -8.87
CA LEU A 58 -79.31 41.99 -9.94
C LEU A 58 -78.10 42.77 -9.41
N TYR A 59 -78.32 43.78 -8.57
CA TYR A 59 -77.23 44.50 -7.89
C TYR A 59 -76.39 43.58 -7.02
N GLU A 60 -77.03 42.69 -6.24
CA GLU A 60 -76.32 41.73 -5.38
C GLU A 60 -75.49 40.75 -6.21
N LYS A 61 -76.07 40.19 -7.29
CA LYS A 61 -75.34 39.34 -8.24
C LYS A 61 -74.12 40.06 -8.81
N ASP A 62 -74.28 41.28 -9.32
CA ASP A 62 -73.17 42.03 -9.92
C ASP A 62 -72.10 42.39 -8.89
N ASN A 63 -72.52 42.69 -7.65
CA ASN A 63 -71.60 42.91 -6.54
C ASN A 63 -70.77 41.65 -6.25
N LEU A 64 -71.42 40.50 -6.10
CA LEU A 64 -70.76 39.22 -5.85
C LEU A 64 -69.82 38.83 -7.00
N LEU A 65 -70.22 39.05 -8.26
CA LEU A 65 -69.37 38.78 -9.42
C LEU A 65 -68.13 39.68 -9.46
N ARG A 66 -68.26 40.97 -9.08
CA ARG A 66 -67.10 41.86 -8.94
C ARG A 66 -66.16 41.39 -7.84
N GLU A 67 -66.71 40.97 -6.70
CA GLU A 67 -65.90 40.50 -5.58
C GLU A 67 -65.19 39.17 -5.91
N ILE A 68 -65.87 38.22 -6.57
CA ILE A 68 -65.24 36.99 -7.06
C ILE A 68 -64.10 37.29 -8.03
N LYS A 69 -64.29 38.23 -8.97
CA LYS A 69 -63.21 38.65 -9.89
C LYS A 69 -62.03 39.26 -9.13
N ARG A 70 -62.31 40.07 -8.11
CA ARG A 70 -61.30 40.67 -7.24
C ARG A 70 -60.50 39.62 -6.47
N CYS A 71 -61.17 38.63 -5.86
CA CYS A 71 -60.52 37.55 -5.13
C CYS A 71 -59.71 36.61 -6.05
N ARG A 72 -60.21 36.33 -7.28
CA ARG A 72 -59.48 35.53 -8.27
C ARG A 72 -58.26 36.23 -8.85
N GLY A 73 -58.30 37.57 -8.93
CA GLY A 73 -57.19 38.39 -9.41
C GLY A 73 -56.10 38.66 -8.36
N PHE A 74 -56.13 38.00 -7.19
CA PHE A 74 -55.13 38.20 -6.16
C PHE A 74 -53.76 37.63 -6.61
N PRO A 75 -52.75 38.48 -6.84
CA PRO A 75 -51.46 38.03 -7.35
C PRO A 75 -50.67 37.32 -6.24
N THR A 76 -50.34 36.06 -6.45
CA THR A 76 -49.49 35.27 -5.55
C THR A 76 -48.08 35.19 -6.11
N LYS A 77 -47.32 36.28 -5.97
CA LYS A 77 -45.98 36.49 -6.56
C LYS A 77 -44.95 35.36 -6.35
N GLU A 78 -45.16 34.51 -5.34
CA GLU A 78 -44.27 33.38 -5.04
C GLU A 78 -44.75 32.05 -5.62
N LEU A 79 -46.05 31.87 -5.88
CA LEU A 79 -46.58 30.68 -6.55
C LEU A 79 -46.23 30.68 -8.05
N ASP A 80 -46.11 31.86 -8.65
CA ASP A 80 -45.75 32.04 -10.07
C ASP A 80 -44.30 31.60 -10.37
N LYS A 81 -43.43 31.47 -9.36
CA LYS A 81 -42.03 31.04 -9.51
C LYS A 81 -41.85 29.52 -9.50
N ILE A 82 -42.91 28.79 -9.15
CA ILE A 82 -42.89 27.32 -9.10
C ILE A 82 -43.31 26.82 -10.49
N GLU A 83 -42.38 26.21 -11.23
CA GLU A 83 -42.69 25.58 -12.51
C GLU A 83 -43.48 24.28 -12.28
N PHE A 84 -44.80 24.36 -12.42
CA PHE A 84 -45.65 23.17 -12.41
C PHE A 84 -45.43 22.39 -13.72
N LYS A 85 -44.87 21.18 -13.61
CA LYS A 85 -44.60 20.29 -14.77
C LYS A 85 -45.86 19.90 -15.56
N ASP A 86 -47.03 19.94 -14.93
CA ASP A 86 -48.33 19.68 -15.55
C ASP A 86 -49.20 20.93 -15.42
N GLY A 87 -49.47 21.59 -16.56
CA GLY A 87 -50.11 22.91 -16.63
C GLY A 87 -51.48 23.03 -15.92
N VAL A 88 -51.88 24.30 -15.71
CA VAL A 88 -53.12 24.84 -15.11
C VAL A 88 -53.90 23.85 -14.25
N LEU A 89 -53.82 24.03 -12.93
CA LEU A 89 -54.57 23.21 -11.97
C LEU A 89 -56.08 23.25 -12.28
N PRO A 90 -56.77 22.09 -12.27
CA PRO A 90 -58.22 22.05 -12.29
C PRO A 90 -58.80 22.81 -11.09
N VAL A 91 -59.89 23.53 -11.30
CA VAL A 91 -60.58 24.38 -10.30
C VAL A 91 -61.19 23.57 -9.14
N LEU A 92 -61.17 22.23 -9.21
CA LEU A 92 -61.55 21.36 -8.11
C LEU A 92 -60.33 21.10 -7.22
N VAL A 93 -60.24 21.85 -6.11
CA VAL A 93 -59.21 21.66 -5.08
C VAL A 93 -59.56 20.37 -4.33
N ASP A 94 -58.93 19.27 -4.72
CA ASP A 94 -58.86 18.07 -3.89
C ASP A 94 -57.95 18.39 -2.69
N ASP A 95 -58.48 18.37 -1.46
CA ASP A 95 -57.76 18.75 -0.23
C ASP A 95 -56.42 18.00 -0.08
N ASP A 96 -56.38 16.77 -0.58
CA ASP A 96 -55.19 15.94 -0.60
C ASP A 96 -54.07 16.50 -1.50
N ARG A 97 -54.43 17.15 -2.62
CA ARG A 97 -53.44 17.74 -3.54
C ARG A 97 -52.76 18.96 -2.91
N HIS A 98 -53.51 19.78 -2.17
CA HIS A 98 -52.94 20.93 -1.44
C HIS A 98 -51.99 20.46 -0.34
N LYS A 99 -52.39 19.48 0.47
CA LYS A 99 -51.54 18.90 1.52
C LYS A 99 -50.24 18.30 0.94
N ARG A 100 -50.33 17.54 -0.16
CA ARG A 100 -49.14 17.02 -0.85
C ARG A 100 -48.23 18.13 -1.37
N HIS A 101 -48.77 19.25 -1.82
CA HIS A 101 -47.95 20.37 -2.28
C HIS A 101 -47.22 21.05 -1.12
N LEU A 102 -47.89 21.27 0.02
CA LEU A 102 -47.24 21.80 1.23
C LEU A 102 -46.12 20.87 1.72
N GLN A 103 -46.37 19.56 1.76
CA GLN A 103 -45.33 18.58 2.12
C GLN A 103 -44.12 18.66 1.21
N ARG A 104 -44.32 18.75 -0.12
CA ARG A 104 -43.21 18.93 -1.07
C ARG A 104 -42.42 20.22 -0.80
N LEU A 105 -43.08 21.31 -0.46
CA LEU A 105 -42.41 22.58 -0.15
C LEU A 105 -41.60 22.49 1.15
N ASP A 106 -42.12 21.80 2.16
CA ASP A 106 -41.40 21.55 3.41
C ASP A 106 -40.17 20.64 3.19
N ASP A 107 -40.32 19.59 2.38
CA ASP A 107 -39.24 18.70 1.98
C ASP A 107 -38.15 19.47 1.22
N GLU A 108 -38.52 20.24 0.18
CA GLU A 108 -37.58 21.08 -0.59
C GLU A 108 -36.85 22.11 0.29
N LEU A 109 -37.56 22.70 1.26
CA LEU A 109 -36.98 23.63 2.21
C LEU A 109 -35.98 22.91 3.11
N SER A 110 -36.31 21.71 3.60
CA SER A 110 -35.43 20.89 4.43
C SER A 110 -34.16 20.48 3.65
N ASP A 111 -34.31 20.08 2.40
CA ASP A 111 -33.22 19.72 1.50
C ASP A 111 -32.30 20.91 1.24
N ARG A 112 -32.87 22.09 0.94
CA ARG A 112 -32.08 23.31 0.76
C ARG A 112 -31.29 23.67 2.01
N LYS A 113 -31.86 23.52 3.21
CA LYS A 113 -31.15 23.75 4.48
C LYS A 113 -30.00 22.75 4.66
N ALA A 114 -30.23 21.47 4.40
CA ALA A 114 -29.20 20.44 4.50
C ALA A 114 -28.04 20.70 3.52
N LEU A 115 -28.36 21.05 2.27
CA LEU A 115 -27.37 21.40 1.24
C LEU A 115 -26.55 22.64 1.61
N LEU A 116 -27.18 23.69 2.17
CA LEU A 116 -26.47 24.87 2.64
C LEU A 116 -25.52 24.55 3.80
N GLN A 117 -25.94 23.72 4.75
CA GLN A 117 -25.08 23.27 5.84
C GLN A 117 -23.90 22.44 5.32
N HIS A 118 -24.16 21.53 4.37
CA HIS A 118 -23.12 20.73 3.75
C HIS A 118 -22.12 21.60 2.97
N GLN A 119 -22.60 22.60 2.22
CA GLN A 119 -21.74 23.56 1.53
C GLN A 119 -20.88 24.36 2.50
N GLN A 120 -21.43 24.81 3.63
CA GLN A 120 -20.67 25.49 4.67
C GLN A 120 -19.59 24.58 5.26
N HIS A 121 -19.93 23.32 5.56
CA HIS A 121 -18.97 22.34 6.06
C HIS A 121 -17.82 22.11 5.08
N LEU A 122 -18.12 21.88 3.80
CA LEU A 122 -17.11 21.71 2.75
C LEU A 122 -16.21 22.95 2.63
N LYS A 123 -16.77 24.17 2.70
CA LYS A 123 -15.97 25.40 2.69
C LYS A 123 -14.99 25.45 3.87
N THR A 124 -15.41 25.04 5.06
CA THR A 124 -14.50 24.99 6.23
C THR A 124 -13.41 23.92 6.10
N GLN A 125 -13.73 22.78 5.48
CA GLN A 125 -12.73 21.74 5.20
C GLN A 125 -11.71 22.21 4.16
N ILE A 126 -12.16 22.86 3.09
CA ILE A 126 -11.30 23.43 2.06
C ILE A 126 -10.34 24.45 2.68
N SER A 127 -10.85 25.41 3.47
CA SER A 127 -9.98 26.40 4.10
C SER A 127 -8.95 25.76 5.05
N SER A 128 -9.35 24.75 5.82
CA SER A 128 -8.42 24.02 6.70
C SER A 128 -7.31 23.29 5.92
N VAL A 129 -7.65 22.67 4.79
CA VAL A 129 -6.67 22.00 3.93
C VAL A 129 -5.76 23.01 3.23
N GLU A 130 -6.30 24.15 2.80
CA GLU A 130 -5.52 25.25 2.22
C GLU A 130 -4.51 25.81 3.23
N ASP A 131 -4.93 26.08 4.47
CA ASP A 131 -4.04 26.56 5.53
C ASP A 131 -2.91 25.56 5.84
N ALA A 132 -3.25 24.26 5.96
CA ALA A 132 -2.26 23.21 6.18
C ALA A 132 -1.28 23.07 5.00
N THR A 133 -1.76 23.28 3.77
CA THR A 133 -0.95 23.22 2.56
C THR A 133 -0.02 24.43 2.47
N GLN A 134 -0.52 25.64 2.76
CA GLN A 134 0.28 26.86 2.84
C GLN A 134 1.38 26.76 3.90
N SER A 135 1.07 26.21 5.09
CA SER A 135 2.07 25.97 6.14
C SER A 135 3.17 25.01 5.69
N LYS A 136 2.80 23.90 5.02
CA LYS A 136 3.77 22.96 4.46
C LYS A 136 4.62 23.59 3.35
N HIS A 137 4.03 24.38 2.47
CA HIS A 137 4.78 25.11 1.45
C HIS A 137 5.74 26.12 2.06
N ALA A 138 5.29 26.93 3.03
CA ALA A 138 6.15 27.86 3.74
C ALA A 138 7.34 27.16 4.43
N LEU A 139 7.11 25.97 5.01
CA LEU A 139 8.19 25.15 5.56
C LEU A 139 9.14 24.67 4.46
N LEU A 140 8.61 24.11 3.35
CA LEU A 140 9.42 23.62 2.24
C LEU A 140 10.24 24.72 1.57
N ASP A 141 9.69 25.94 1.46
CA ASP A 141 10.38 27.11 0.91
C ASP A 141 11.46 27.64 1.86
N ALA A 142 11.25 27.54 3.18
CA ALA A 142 12.23 27.91 4.19
C ALA A 142 13.35 26.85 4.38
N LEU A 143 13.07 25.59 4.03
CA LEU A 143 13.96 24.46 4.29
C LEU A 143 15.35 24.59 3.64
N PRO A 144 15.51 25.04 2.38
CA PRO A 144 16.83 25.30 1.79
C PRO A 144 17.68 26.29 2.59
N ALA A 145 17.07 27.36 3.10
CA ALA A 145 17.76 28.37 3.90
C ALA A 145 18.21 27.80 5.25
N HIS A 146 17.34 27.03 5.92
CA HIS A 146 17.70 26.33 7.16
C HIS A 146 18.81 25.30 6.95
N LEU A 147 18.76 24.52 5.86
CA LEU A 147 19.81 23.57 5.51
C LEU A 147 21.14 24.28 5.22
N ALA A 148 21.13 25.40 4.50
CA ALA A 148 22.32 26.20 4.26
C ALA A 148 22.91 26.76 5.56
N ALA A 149 22.06 27.23 6.50
CA ALA A 149 22.51 27.70 7.80
C ALA A 149 23.16 26.60 8.64
N ILE A 150 22.59 25.39 8.62
CA ILE A 150 23.17 24.20 9.28
C ILE A 150 24.48 23.81 8.60
N GLU A 151 24.54 23.84 7.27
CA GLU A 151 25.76 23.54 6.50
C GLU A 151 26.89 24.50 6.89
N GLU A 152 26.64 25.81 6.87
CA GLU A 152 27.59 26.84 7.31
C GLU A 152 28.03 26.66 8.77
N ALA A 153 27.09 26.37 9.69
CA ALA A 153 27.40 26.11 11.09
C ALA A 153 28.23 24.84 11.29
N SER A 154 28.10 23.84 10.39
CA SER A 154 28.84 22.58 10.46
C SER A 154 30.24 22.65 9.85
N ARG A 155 30.54 23.62 8.97
CA ARG A 155 31.84 23.74 8.29
C ARG A 155 33.05 23.80 9.23
N PRO A 156 33.05 24.56 10.34
CA PRO A 156 34.16 24.58 11.28
C PRO A 156 34.43 23.20 11.90
N LEU A 157 33.38 22.43 12.19
CA LEU A 157 33.50 21.08 12.72
C LEU A 157 34.02 20.10 11.66
N GLN A 158 33.57 20.23 10.41
CA GLN A 158 34.11 19.46 9.28
C GLN A 158 35.61 19.70 9.09
N ALA A 159 36.06 20.95 9.20
CA ALA A 159 37.47 21.31 9.14
C ALA A 159 38.28 20.71 10.30
N LEU A 160 37.73 20.71 11.52
CA LEU A 160 38.37 20.11 12.69
C LEU A 160 38.52 18.59 12.56
N LEU A 161 37.48 17.91 12.05
CA LEU A 161 37.45 16.46 11.91
C LEU A 161 38.09 15.96 10.59
N SER A 162 38.45 16.87 9.67
CA SER A 162 38.92 16.53 8.32
C SER A 162 37.96 15.61 7.54
N VAL A 163 36.65 15.72 7.80
CA VAL A 163 35.61 14.95 7.12
C VAL A 163 34.83 15.88 6.18
N PRO A 164 35.03 15.80 4.85
CA PRO A 164 34.30 16.63 3.89
C PRO A 164 32.91 16.06 3.62
N ILE A 165 31.97 16.30 4.54
CA ILE A 165 30.59 15.80 4.44
C ILE A 165 29.87 16.46 3.25
N SER A 166 30.12 17.75 3.00
CA SER A 166 29.53 18.49 1.88
C SER A 166 29.95 17.95 0.50
N ASP A 167 31.17 17.41 0.37
CA ASP A 167 31.68 16.91 -0.91
C ASP A 167 31.09 15.53 -1.30
N SER A 168 30.58 14.77 -0.32
CA SER A 168 29.89 13.49 -0.59
C SER A 168 28.42 13.69 -1.01
N ARG A 169 27.91 14.93 -1.01
CA ARG A 169 26.49 15.23 -1.28
C ARG A 169 26.02 14.70 -2.62
N ASP A 170 26.82 14.80 -3.67
CA ASP A 170 26.45 14.33 -5.01
C ASP A 170 26.37 12.80 -5.08
N ARG A 171 27.27 12.10 -4.36
CA ARG A 171 27.22 10.64 -4.23
C ARG A 171 25.98 10.19 -3.48
N HIS A 172 25.66 10.86 -2.37
CA HIS A 172 24.44 10.58 -1.62
C HIS A 172 23.17 10.94 -2.39
N GLN A 173 23.17 11.98 -3.23
CA GLN A 173 22.04 12.30 -4.10
C GLN A 173 21.73 11.16 -5.09
N ALA A 174 22.75 10.59 -5.73
CA ALA A 174 22.57 9.42 -6.58
C ALA A 174 22.06 8.20 -5.78
N ALA A 175 22.50 8.05 -4.53
CA ALA A 175 22.08 6.99 -3.63
C ALA A 175 20.65 7.14 -3.08
N LYS A 176 20.05 8.33 -3.09
CA LYS A 176 18.67 8.56 -2.59
C LYS A 176 17.60 7.76 -3.33
N ALA A 177 17.88 7.32 -4.57
CA ALA A 177 16.97 6.47 -5.33
C ALA A 177 16.92 5.01 -4.80
N LEU A 178 17.84 4.63 -3.91
CA LEU A 178 17.89 3.29 -3.34
C LEU A 178 16.80 3.08 -2.29
N PRO A 179 16.27 1.84 -2.16
CA PRO A 179 15.47 1.43 -1.01
C PRO A 179 16.19 1.73 0.31
N THR A 180 15.43 2.08 1.36
CA THR A 180 15.95 2.50 2.67
C THR A 180 17.08 1.60 3.21
N PRO A 181 16.96 0.25 3.20
CA PRO A 181 18.03 -0.61 3.71
C PRO A 181 19.33 -0.54 2.89
N LEU A 182 19.21 -0.38 1.57
CA LEU A 182 20.36 -0.27 0.67
C LEU A 182 21.01 1.11 0.77
N TYR A 183 20.22 2.16 1.00
CA TYR A 183 20.74 3.50 1.27
C TYR A 183 21.53 3.55 2.59
N LEU A 184 21.01 2.91 3.65
CA LEU A 184 21.72 2.80 4.93
C LEU A 184 23.05 2.06 4.77
N LEU A 185 23.03 0.89 4.11
CA LEU A 185 24.24 0.14 3.82
C LEU A 185 25.26 0.98 3.01
N PHE A 186 24.79 1.74 2.02
CA PHE A 186 25.65 2.64 1.25
C PHE A 186 26.31 3.69 2.14
N CYS A 187 25.55 4.36 3.02
CA CYS A 187 26.08 5.35 3.95
C CYS A 187 27.12 4.75 4.91
N GLU A 188 26.85 3.56 5.46
CA GLU A 188 27.81 2.89 6.35
C GLU A 188 29.08 2.48 5.61
N LEU A 189 28.96 1.95 4.38
CA LEU A 189 30.10 1.56 3.57
C LEU A 189 30.94 2.76 3.11
N ASP A 190 30.32 3.87 2.70
CA ASP A 190 31.03 5.09 2.32
C ASP A 190 31.77 5.68 3.53
N ALA A 191 31.15 5.68 4.71
CA ALA A 191 31.79 6.06 5.95
C ALA A 191 32.98 5.14 6.30
N TYR A 192 32.82 3.82 6.16
CA TYR A 192 33.91 2.87 6.39
C TYR A 192 35.08 3.07 5.41
N LEU A 193 34.79 3.27 4.13
CA LEU A 193 35.83 3.46 3.10
C LEU A 193 36.54 4.80 3.19
N SER A 194 35.87 5.85 3.67
CA SER A 194 36.51 7.15 3.90
C SER A 194 37.56 7.09 5.02
N ILE A 195 37.32 6.26 6.04
CA ILE A 195 38.30 5.99 7.12
C ILE A 195 39.40 5.04 6.64
N HIS A 196 39.04 3.99 5.89
CA HIS A 196 39.97 2.97 5.38
C HIS A 196 40.31 3.18 3.90
N ALA A 197 40.94 4.31 3.59
CA ALA A 197 41.34 4.65 2.23
C ALA A 197 42.17 3.53 1.58
N GLY A 198 41.77 3.09 0.39
CA GLY A 198 42.42 2.02 -0.37
C GLY A 198 41.91 0.60 -0.09
N SER A 199 40.99 0.41 0.87
CA SER A 199 40.40 -0.90 1.20
C SER A 199 39.39 -1.39 0.14
N GLY A 200 38.83 -0.50 -0.68
CA GLY A 200 37.88 -0.86 -1.72
C GLY A 200 37.17 0.33 -2.35
N ALA A 201 36.15 0.04 -3.16
CA ALA A 201 35.27 1.02 -3.78
C ALA A 201 33.81 0.54 -3.75
N VAL A 202 32.87 1.46 -3.51
CA VAL A 202 31.43 1.20 -3.55
C VAL A 202 30.85 1.89 -4.78
N GLY A 203 30.02 1.16 -5.52
CA GLY A 203 29.33 1.66 -6.70
C GLY A 203 27.88 1.18 -6.71
N ILE A 204 26.98 2.04 -7.19
CA ILE A 204 25.56 1.72 -7.37
C ILE A 204 25.38 1.23 -8.80
N ALA A 205 24.77 0.06 -8.97
CA ALA A 205 24.51 -0.54 -10.27
C ALA A 205 23.07 -1.01 -10.37
N ASP A 206 22.43 -0.73 -11.51
CA ASP A 206 21.08 -1.19 -11.80
C ASP A 206 21.07 -2.67 -12.22
N SER A 207 20.14 -3.43 -11.65
CA SER A 207 19.87 -4.85 -11.98
C SER A 207 19.59 -5.09 -13.48
N LYS A 208 19.16 -4.06 -14.22
CA LYS A 208 18.90 -4.17 -15.67
C LYS A 208 20.17 -4.36 -16.51
N ALA A 209 21.36 -4.16 -15.95
CA ALA A 209 22.64 -4.32 -16.64
C ALA A 209 23.19 -5.76 -16.59
N GLY A 210 22.35 -6.78 -16.83
CA GLY A 210 22.81 -8.17 -16.98
C GLY A 210 23.53 -8.76 -15.76
N PRO A 211 24.00 -10.02 -15.82
CA PRO A 211 24.70 -10.64 -14.70
C PRO A 211 25.91 -9.81 -14.28
N LEU A 212 26.10 -9.63 -12.96
CA LEU A 212 27.21 -8.96 -12.24
C LEU A 212 28.65 -9.29 -12.74
N SER A 213 28.77 -10.21 -13.69
CA SER A 213 29.95 -10.57 -14.49
C SER A 213 30.65 -9.43 -15.26
N LYS A 214 30.10 -8.21 -15.33
CA LYS A 214 30.67 -7.10 -16.12
C LYS A 214 31.14 -5.88 -15.32
N LEU A 215 31.16 -5.96 -13.99
CA LEU A 215 31.93 -4.99 -13.21
C LEU A 215 33.42 -5.37 -13.32
N LYS A 216 34.13 -4.71 -14.24
CA LYS A 216 35.59 -4.68 -14.24
C LYS A 216 36.02 -4.01 -12.95
N LEU A 217 36.25 -4.79 -11.89
CA LEU A 217 37.10 -4.37 -10.79
C LEU A 217 38.44 -3.97 -11.43
N LYS A 218 38.71 -2.66 -11.53
CA LYS A 218 40.09 -2.18 -11.68
C LYS A 218 40.74 -2.40 -10.32
N SER A 219 41.09 -3.66 -10.06
CA SER A 219 41.93 -4.00 -8.95
C SER A 219 43.35 -3.55 -9.29
N THR A 220 43.84 -2.54 -8.59
CA THR A 220 45.27 -2.37 -8.39
C THR A 220 45.72 -3.52 -7.48
N ARG A 221 46.07 -4.66 -8.10
CA ARG A 221 46.53 -5.93 -7.50
C ARG A 221 45.44 -6.78 -6.83
N GLY A 222 44.85 -7.70 -7.60
CA GLY A 222 43.96 -8.75 -7.08
C GLY A 222 42.93 -9.17 -8.11
N LYS A 223 43.13 -10.32 -8.76
CA LYS A 223 42.17 -10.89 -9.71
C LYS A 223 41.03 -11.54 -8.91
N GLU A 224 39.90 -10.84 -8.75
CA GLU A 224 38.77 -11.38 -7.99
C GLU A 224 37.45 -11.24 -8.77
N GLY A 225 36.75 -12.37 -8.90
CA GLY A 225 35.43 -12.49 -9.52
C GLY A 225 34.29 -12.30 -8.50
N PRO A 226 33.02 -12.51 -8.91
CA PRO A 226 31.85 -12.18 -8.10
C PRO A 226 31.79 -12.94 -6.77
N VAL A 227 31.03 -12.38 -5.83
CA VAL A 227 30.64 -13.01 -4.55
C VAL A 227 29.96 -14.35 -4.86
N ASP A 228 30.52 -15.43 -4.32
CA ASP A 228 30.34 -16.83 -4.72
C ASP A 228 30.72 -17.11 -6.19
N ALA A 229 31.96 -16.82 -6.55
CA ALA A 229 32.58 -17.36 -7.76
C ALA A 229 32.48 -18.90 -7.75
N PRO A 230 32.43 -19.58 -8.91
CA PRO A 230 32.45 -21.05 -8.98
C PRO A 230 33.66 -21.69 -8.27
N ARG A 231 34.68 -20.87 -7.95
CA ARG A 231 35.85 -21.24 -7.15
C ARG A 231 35.55 -21.38 -5.64
N PHE A 232 34.61 -20.62 -5.07
CA PHE A 232 34.30 -20.60 -3.63
C PHE A 232 32.78 -20.66 -3.36
N PRO A 233 32.13 -21.81 -3.55
CA PRO A 233 30.67 -21.93 -3.50
C PRO A 233 30.04 -21.79 -2.10
N THR A 234 30.85 -21.72 -1.04
CA THR A 234 30.41 -21.63 0.36
C THR A 234 31.18 -20.58 1.14
N LEU A 235 31.74 -19.58 0.45
CA LEU A 235 32.66 -18.60 1.03
C LEU A 235 32.02 -17.87 2.22
N LEU A 236 30.80 -17.39 2.02
CA LEU A 236 30.03 -16.59 2.97
C LEU A 236 29.22 -17.42 3.96
N ARG A 237 29.19 -18.74 3.78
CA ARG A 237 28.40 -19.63 4.61
C ARG A 237 29.03 -19.76 5.99
N ARG A 238 28.21 -19.63 7.03
CA ARG A 238 28.67 -19.63 8.44
C ARG A 238 29.83 -18.64 8.66
N LEU A 239 29.70 -17.45 8.07
CA LEU A 239 30.61 -16.35 8.39
C LEU A 239 30.52 -16.01 9.89
N PHE A 240 29.29 -16.02 10.41
CA PHE A 240 28.97 -15.97 11.82
C PHE A 240 28.33 -17.30 12.25
N ALA A 241 28.42 -17.61 13.55
CA ALA A 241 27.85 -18.84 14.09
C ALA A 241 26.35 -18.93 13.74
N THR A 242 25.90 -20.16 13.42
CA THR A 242 24.51 -20.52 13.09
C THR A 242 23.89 -19.90 11.83
N ASP A 243 24.59 -19.03 11.08
CA ASP A 243 24.07 -18.45 9.84
C ASP A 243 24.38 -19.33 8.61
N SER A 244 23.45 -20.20 8.27
CA SER A 244 23.56 -21.11 7.13
C SER A 244 23.18 -20.47 5.79
N GLY A 245 22.43 -19.35 5.82
CA GLY A 245 21.81 -18.74 4.64
C GLY A 245 20.73 -19.61 3.98
N LEU A 246 20.19 -20.62 4.67
CA LEU A 246 19.08 -21.46 4.17
C LEU A 246 17.73 -21.12 4.79
N GLN A 247 17.76 -20.49 5.97
CA GLN A 247 16.55 -20.11 6.70
C GLN A 247 16.19 -18.67 6.35
N THR A 248 14.89 -18.39 6.25
CA THR A 248 14.41 -17.01 6.18
C THR A 248 14.68 -16.31 7.52
N PRO A 249 15.25 -15.11 7.52
CA PRO A 249 15.53 -14.39 8.77
C PRO A 249 14.26 -14.07 9.57
N PRO A 250 14.37 -13.88 10.90
CA PRO A 250 13.23 -13.66 11.77
C PRO A 250 12.42 -12.42 11.36
N GLY A 251 11.10 -12.56 11.24
CA GLY A 251 10.19 -11.45 10.86
C GLY A 251 9.83 -11.39 9.36
N VAL A 252 10.43 -12.26 8.54
CA VAL A 252 10.07 -12.44 7.10
C VAL A 252 9.60 -13.88 6.85
N SER A 253 9.00 -14.51 7.86
CA SER A 253 8.41 -15.85 7.74
C SER A 253 7.17 -15.76 6.85
N TYR A 254 7.36 -15.90 5.54
CA TYR A 254 6.26 -16.24 4.64
C TYR A 254 5.84 -17.66 4.96
N ALA A 255 4.91 -17.84 5.90
CA ALA A 255 4.18 -19.08 6.04
C ALA A 255 3.09 -19.10 4.97
N PHE A 256 3.04 -20.14 4.14
CA PHE A 256 1.80 -20.42 3.44
C PHE A 256 0.83 -20.97 4.49
N GLU A 257 -0.29 -20.28 4.70
CA GLU A 257 -1.44 -20.89 5.36
C GLU A 257 -2.00 -21.92 4.38
N THR A 258 -1.94 -23.20 4.76
CA THR A 258 -2.68 -24.24 4.04
C THR A 258 -4.19 -24.01 4.24
N ALA A 259 -5.03 -24.63 3.41
CA ALA A 259 -6.49 -24.53 3.54
C ALA A 259 -7.04 -24.95 4.92
N ASP A 260 -6.23 -25.70 5.70
CA ASP A 260 -6.52 -26.14 7.06
C ASP A 260 -6.00 -25.18 8.15
N GLY A 261 -5.45 -24.01 7.77
CA GLY A 261 -4.90 -23.01 8.68
C GLY A 261 -3.54 -23.37 9.30
N ALA A 262 -2.85 -24.38 8.78
CA ALA A 262 -1.52 -24.76 9.25
C ALA A 262 -0.44 -23.92 8.55
N GLU A 263 0.39 -23.23 9.33
CA GLU A 263 1.56 -22.51 8.85
C GLU A 263 2.66 -23.49 8.47
N VAL A 264 3.01 -23.55 7.17
CA VAL A 264 4.16 -24.33 6.71
C VAL A 264 5.37 -23.39 6.59
N PRO A 265 6.49 -23.64 7.31
CA PRO A 265 7.68 -22.83 7.20
C PRO A 265 8.29 -22.97 5.80
N MET A 266 8.48 -21.83 5.13
CA MET A 266 9.10 -21.78 3.80
C MET A 266 10.63 -21.96 3.91
N GLU A 267 11.17 -22.99 3.27
CA GLU A 267 12.61 -23.13 3.06
C GLU A 267 13.06 -22.23 1.91
N PHE A 268 14.19 -21.53 2.07
CA PHE A 268 14.68 -20.65 1.02
C PHE A 268 15.17 -21.47 -0.20
N PRO A 269 14.79 -21.11 -1.44
CA PRO A 269 15.12 -21.92 -2.61
C PRO A 269 16.62 -22.17 -2.78
N THR A 270 17.00 -23.43 -3.00
CA THR A 270 18.41 -23.86 -3.09
C THR A 270 19.08 -23.49 -4.41
N ASP A 271 18.31 -23.14 -5.43
CA ASP A 271 18.72 -22.78 -6.79
C ASP A 271 19.05 -21.28 -6.97
N VAL A 272 18.67 -20.44 -6.01
CA VAL A 272 18.92 -18.99 -6.05
C VAL A 272 20.38 -18.69 -5.70
N LYS A 273 21.02 -17.82 -6.49
CA LYS A 273 22.43 -17.41 -6.31
C LYS A 273 22.68 -16.54 -5.08
N ALA A 274 21.66 -15.84 -4.59
CA ALA A 274 21.74 -15.01 -3.41
C ALA A 274 21.18 -15.78 -2.20
N ARG A 275 21.91 -15.77 -1.09
CA ARG A 275 21.48 -16.38 0.17
C ARG A 275 21.06 -15.29 1.17
N PRO A 276 19.94 -15.47 1.89
CA PRO A 276 19.46 -14.50 2.87
C PRO A 276 20.25 -14.63 4.19
N TYR A 277 21.51 -14.22 4.17
CA TYR A 277 22.32 -14.22 5.39
C TYR A 277 21.77 -13.21 6.41
N VAL A 278 21.72 -13.61 7.67
CA VAL A 278 21.29 -12.77 8.78
C VAL A 278 22.25 -11.60 8.98
N TRP A 279 23.56 -11.83 8.82
CA TRP A 279 24.55 -10.76 8.93
C TRP A 279 24.43 -9.69 7.84
N ALA A 280 23.90 -10.04 6.66
CA ALA A 280 23.64 -9.08 5.60
C ALA A 280 22.48 -8.13 5.97
N GLN A 281 21.52 -8.62 6.77
CA GLN A 281 20.45 -7.78 7.31
C GLN A 281 20.97 -6.82 8.37
N TRP A 282 21.89 -7.27 9.22
CA TRP A 282 22.52 -6.46 10.28
C TRP A 282 23.16 -5.20 9.69
N ILE A 283 24.01 -5.39 8.68
CA ILE A 283 24.73 -4.28 8.03
C ILE A 283 23.84 -3.37 7.18
N SER A 284 22.61 -3.81 6.86
CA SER A 284 21.64 -3.00 6.10
C SER A 284 20.64 -2.25 7.00
N GLY A 285 20.76 -2.39 8.32
CA GLY A 285 19.90 -1.73 9.29
C GLY A 285 18.48 -2.30 9.38
N LEU A 286 18.23 -3.48 8.80
CA LEU A 286 16.91 -4.15 8.85
C LEU A 286 16.61 -4.75 10.23
N THR A 287 17.63 -5.05 11.02
CA THR A 287 17.49 -5.60 12.36
C THR A 287 18.45 -4.89 13.32
N SER A 288 17.99 -4.59 14.53
CA SER A 288 18.77 -3.88 15.55
C SER A 288 19.72 -4.78 16.36
N VAL A 289 19.66 -6.10 16.18
CA VAL A 289 20.41 -7.08 16.96
C VAL A 289 21.47 -7.72 16.06
N GLY A 290 22.74 -7.36 16.21
CA GLY A 290 23.81 -7.92 15.39
C GLY A 290 25.13 -7.15 15.44
N HIS A 291 26.13 -7.67 14.73
CA HIS A 291 27.43 -7.02 14.58
C HIS A 291 27.35 -5.83 13.59
N ARG A 292 28.07 -4.76 13.92
CA ARG A 292 28.21 -3.57 13.04
C ARG A 292 29.04 -3.90 11.79
N LEU A 293 29.06 -2.98 10.84
CA LEU A 293 29.76 -3.13 9.55
C LEU A 293 31.24 -3.55 9.71
N GLU A 294 31.98 -2.91 10.61
CA GLU A 294 33.43 -3.12 10.78
C GLU A 294 33.81 -4.57 11.15
N PRO A 295 33.21 -5.21 12.19
CA PRO A 295 33.43 -6.61 12.46
C PRO A 295 33.12 -7.50 11.26
N SER A 296 32.03 -7.23 10.54
CA SER A 296 31.62 -8.04 9.38
C SER A 296 32.65 -7.97 8.25
N ILE A 297 33.17 -6.79 7.95
CA ILE A 297 34.24 -6.63 6.95
C ILE A 297 35.53 -7.34 7.39
N ARG A 298 35.91 -7.24 8.67
CA ARG A 298 37.09 -7.95 9.19
C ARG A 298 36.95 -9.47 9.02
N HIS A 299 35.81 -10.04 9.41
CA HIS A 299 35.54 -11.48 9.27
C HIS A 299 35.52 -11.90 7.80
N LEU A 300 34.95 -11.08 6.90
CA LEU A 300 34.97 -11.33 5.46
C LEU A 300 36.40 -11.39 4.91
N ARG A 301 37.26 -10.44 5.28
CA ARG A 301 38.67 -10.40 4.85
C ARG A 301 39.44 -11.62 5.36
N GLN A 302 39.29 -11.95 6.63
CA GLN A 302 39.92 -13.14 7.23
C GLN A 302 39.44 -14.43 6.56
N ARG A 303 38.12 -14.56 6.35
CA ARG A 303 37.52 -15.71 5.67
C ARG A 303 38.03 -15.84 4.24
N TYR A 304 38.09 -14.74 3.51
CA TYR A 304 38.60 -14.73 2.14
C TYR A 304 40.07 -15.15 2.08
N ALA A 305 40.94 -14.57 2.92
CA ALA A 305 42.36 -14.92 2.97
C ALA A 305 42.56 -16.41 3.30
N ALA A 306 41.87 -16.92 4.32
CA ALA A 306 41.98 -18.32 4.73
C ALA A 306 41.45 -19.29 3.65
N GLN A 307 40.33 -18.96 3.00
CA GLN A 307 39.80 -19.78 1.90
C GLN A 307 40.70 -19.72 0.67
N HIS A 308 41.28 -18.56 0.35
CA HIS A 308 42.23 -18.44 -0.74
C HIS A 308 43.49 -19.31 -0.49
N ALA A 309 44.06 -19.25 0.72
CA ALA A 309 45.18 -20.10 1.12
C ALA A 309 44.82 -21.60 1.08
N LEU A 310 43.66 -21.97 1.62
CA LEU A 310 43.17 -23.35 1.59
C LEU A 310 43.06 -23.88 0.16
N TYR A 311 42.42 -23.13 -0.74
CA TYR A 311 42.25 -23.58 -2.12
C TYR A 311 43.58 -23.60 -2.88
N ALA A 312 44.53 -22.71 -2.58
CA ALA A 312 45.88 -22.80 -3.11
C ALA A 312 46.57 -24.11 -2.68
N HIS A 313 46.43 -24.50 -1.42
CA HIS A 313 46.92 -25.79 -0.92
C HIS A 313 46.19 -26.98 -1.56
N LEU A 314 44.87 -26.93 -1.69
CA LEU A 314 44.08 -27.98 -2.34
C LEU A 314 44.46 -28.16 -3.81
N ASP A 315 44.74 -27.07 -4.52
CA ASP A 315 45.21 -27.11 -5.91
C ASP A 315 46.63 -27.71 -5.99
N ALA A 316 47.54 -27.35 -5.08
CA ALA A 316 48.84 -28.02 -4.98
C ALA A 316 48.72 -29.53 -4.67
N LEU A 317 47.78 -29.93 -3.81
CA LEU A 317 47.53 -31.34 -3.48
C LEU A 317 46.96 -32.13 -4.67
N LYS A 318 46.16 -31.51 -5.54
CA LYS A 318 45.73 -32.14 -6.81
C LYS A 318 46.92 -32.44 -7.72
N ASP A 319 47.92 -31.56 -7.73
CA ASP A 319 49.19 -31.77 -8.42
C ASP A 319 50.14 -32.73 -7.66
N LYS A 320 49.67 -33.35 -6.57
CA LYS A 320 50.45 -34.24 -5.68
C LYS A 320 51.63 -33.54 -5.00
N ARG A 321 51.60 -32.20 -4.91
CA ARG A 321 52.60 -31.39 -4.21
C ARG A 321 52.10 -31.07 -2.81
N VAL A 322 52.78 -31.59 -1.80
CA VAL A 322 52.51 -31.25 -0.40
C VAL A 322 53.40 -30.06 -0.04
N GLN A 323 52.78 -28.88 0.11
CA GLN A 323 53.48 -27.71 0.64
C GLN A 323 53.56 -27.86 2.16
N VAL A 324 54.78 -27.84 2.68
CA VAL A 324 55.09 -28.10 4.07
C VAL A 324 55.55 -26.77 4.68
N HIS A 325 54.99 -26.39 5.82
CA HIS A 325 55.42 -25.16 6.51
C HIS A 325 56.89 -25.29 6.93
N PRO A 326 57.70 -24.22 6.87
CA PRO A 326 59.13 -24.28 7.22
C PRO A 326 59.39 -24.88 8.60
N SER A 327 58.47 -24.73 9.55
CA SER A 327 58.58 -25.28 10.91
C SER A 327 58.74 -26.81 10.94
N ILE A 328 58.15 -27.54 9.99
CA ILE A 328 58.16 -29.01 9.95
C ILE A 328 58.98 -29.57 8.78
N ALA A 329 59.74 -28.72 8.09
CA ALA A 329 60.59 -29.09 6.95
C ALA A 329 61.73 -30.07 7.32
N HIS A 330 62.04 -30.20 8.61
CA HIS A 330 63.07 -31.10 9.12
C HIS A 330 62.63 -32.57 9.23
N VAL A 331 61.33 -32.87 9.03
CA VAL A 331 60.79 -34.24 9.10
C VAL A 331 60.89 -34.92 7.74
N SER A 332 61.68 -36.00 7.65
CA SER A 332 61.80 -36.81 6.43
C SER A 332 60.64 -37.79 6.31
N VAL A 333 59.77 -37.57 5.32
CA VAL A 333 58.57 -38.40 5.07
C VAL A 333 58.78 -39.25 3.82
N GLN A 334 58.72 -40.57 3.98
CA GLN A 334 58.89 -41.54 2.88
C GLN A 334 57.57 -41.90 2.18
N THR A 335 56.42 -41.61 2.79
CA THR A 335 55.09 -41.88 2.23
C THR A 335 54.75 -40.84 1.15
N LYS A 336 54.20 -41.28 0.02
CA LYS A 336 53.84 -40.38 -1.10
C LYS A 336 52.34 -40.29 -1.30
N LEU A 337 51.85 -39.08 -1.55
CA LEU A 337 50.47 -38.83 -1.98
C LEU A 337 50.31 -39.32 -3.43
N THR A 338 49.44 -40.29 -3.64
CA THR A 338 49.20 -40.91 -4.96
C THR A 338 48.00 -40.33 -5.68
N SER A 339 46.95 -39.97 -4.94
CA SER A 339 45.75 -39.32 -5.49
C SER A 339 45.10 -38.41 -4.45
N PHE A 340 44.57 -37.29 -4.92
CA PHE A 340 43.75 -36.37 -4.13
C PHE A 340 42.57 -35.90 -4.99
N ALA A 341 41.34 -36.15 -4.54
CA ALA A 341 40.14 -35.82 -5.31
C ALA A 341 39.02 -35.29 -4.41
N LYS A 342 38.28 -34.30 -4.92
CA LYS A 342 37.04 -33.80 -4.30
C LYS A 342 35.90 -34.77 -4.56
N LEU A 343 35.12 -35.10 -3.53
CA LEU A 343 33.93 -35.93 -3.65
C LEU A 343 32.72 -35.04 -3.91
N SER A 344 31.92 -35.39 -4.93
CA SER A 344 30.76 -34.60 -5.35
C SER A 344 29.52 -34.87 -4.49
N LYS A 345 29.43 -36.06 -3.90
CA LYS A 345 28.37 -36.48 -2.99
C LYS A 345 28.97 -37.29 -1.84
N ARG A 346 28.21 -37.42 -0.75
CA ARG A 346 28.55 -38.33 0.35
C ARG A 346 28.18 -39.75 -0.06
N ASP A 347 29.19 -40.56 -0.37
CA ASP A 347 29.02 -42.00 -0.57
C ASP A 347 28.86 -42.72 0.78
N GLU A 348 28.34 -43.95 0.80
CA GLU A 348 28.10 -44.74 2.03
C GLU A 348 29.33 -44.80 2.95
N VAL A 349 30.53 -44.93 2.37
CA VAL A 349 31.81 -44.95 3.08
C VAL A 349 32.11 -43.62 3.78
N THR A 350 31.76 -42.50 3.15
CA THR A 350 31.92 -41.18 3.77
C THR A 350 30.87 -40.90 4.85
N MET A 351 29.67 -41.46 4.72
CA MET A 351 28.64 -41.36 5.75
C MET A 351 28.98 -42.19 6.98
N ALA A 352 29.58 -43.38 6.79
CA ALA A 352 30.09 -44.19 7.89
C ALA A 352 31.27 -43.51 8.61
N ALA A 353 32.16 -42.83 7.87
CA ALA A 353 33.29 -42.10 8.42
C ALA A 353 32.88 -40.78 9.13
N PHE A 354 31.86 -40.10 8.61
CA PHE A 354 31.37 -38.82 9.12
C PHE A 354 29.84 -38.84 9.25
N PRO A 355 29.32 -39.48 10.31
CA PRO A 355 27.87 -39.70 10.48
C PRO A 355 27.10 -38.38 10.60
N GLU A 356 27.70 -37.34 11.18
CA GLU A 356 27.08 -36.02 11.28
C GLU A 356 27.28 -35.20 9.99
N PRO A 357 26.21 -34.77 9.31
CA PRO A 357 26.30 -33.85 8.18
C PRO A 357 26.70 -32.46 8.67
N ALA A 358 27.92 -32.04 8.35
CA ALA A 358 28.32 -30.65 8.53
C ALA A 358 27.78 -29.84 7.34
N ASP A 359 26.89 -28.89 7.65
CA ASP A 359 26.23 -28.08 6.65
C ASP A 359 27.23 -27.25 5.83
N GLY A 360 27.20 -27.44 4.50
CA GLY A 360 28.15 -26.81 3.57
C GLY A 360 29.57 -27.38 3.55
N ALA A 361 29.85 -28.47 4.27
CA ALA A 361 31.19 -29.06 4.28
C ALA A 361 31.57 -29.70 2.94
N THR A 362 32.86 -29.63 2.63
CA THR A 362 33.45 -30.25 1.45
C THR A 362 34.23 -31.51 1.82
N TYR A 363 34.12 -32.54 1.00
CA TYR A 363 34.71 -33.85 1.24
C TYR A 363 35.79 -34.13 0.21
N PHE A 364 36.92 -34.66 0.68
CA PHE A 364 38.04 -35.07 -0.17
C PHE A 364 38.48 -36.48 0.18
N ARG A 365 39.02 -37.18 -0.83
CA ARG A 365 39.66 -38.48 -0.69
C ARG A 365 41.13 -38.33 -1.08
N ALA A 366 42.01 -38.56 -0.11
CA ALA A 366 43.45 -38.65 -0.31
C ALA A 366 43.88 -40.11 -0.22
N ALA A 367 44.82 -40.54 -1.05
CA ALA A 367 45.38 -41.88 -0.96
C ALA A 367 46.90 -41.84 -0.94
N PHE A 368 47.49 -42.53 0.01
CA PHE A 368 48.92 -42.56 0.30
C PHE A 368 49.48 -43.94 0.04
N ALA A 369 50.67 -43.98 -0.57
CA ALA A 369 51.47 -45.18 -0.68
C ALA A 369 52.61 -45.08 0.34
N PRO A 370 52.55 -45.83 1.46
CA PRO A 370 53.69 -45.99 2.36
C PRO A 370 54.83 -46.74 1.66
N PRO A 371 56.08 -46.57 2.12
CA PRO A 371 57.20 -47.38 1.63
C PRO A 371 57.00 -48.86 2.00
N GLY A 372 57.20 -49.77 1.03
CA GLY A 372 57.04 -51.22 1.18
C GLY A 372 55.66 -51.78 0.79
N ASP A 373 55.43 -53.09 0.97
CA ASP A 373 54.20 -53.80 0.57
C ASP A 373 53.02 -53.64 1.56
N LEU A 374 52.99 -52.54 2.32
CA LEU A 374 52.04 -52.31 3.43
C LEU A 374 50.63 -51.88 2.98
N GLY A 375 50.34 -51.92 1.68
CA GLY A 375 49.05 -51.56 1.10
C GLY A 375 48.78 -50.05 1.06
N ARG A 376 47.73 -49.66 0.33
CA ARG A 376 47.34 -48.25 0.16
C ARG A 376 46.56 -47.76 1.38
N VAL A 377 46.90 -46.58 1.89
CA VAL A 377 46.14 -45.92 2.96
C VAL A 377 45.27 -44.83 2.35
N VAL A 378 43.98 -44.87 2.62
CA VAL A 378 43.01 -43.87 2.17
C VAL A 378 42.63 -42.99 3.35
N ALA A 379 42.74 -41.68 3.19
CA ALA A 379 42.22 -40.70 4.14
C ALA A 379 41.00 -40.00 3.53
N LEU A 380 39.89 -40.05 4.24
CA LEU A 380 38.73 -39.22 3.96
C LEU A 380 38.88 -37.94 4.79
N VAL A 381 38.70 -36.79 4.14
CA VAL A 381 38.87 -35.47 4.75
C VAL A 381 37.55 -34.72 4.65
N GLN A 382 37.05 -34.23 5.78
CA GLN A 382 35.91 -33.34 5.87
C GLN A 382 36.40 -31.95 6.27
N ILE A 383 36.14 -30.95 5.43
CA ILE A 383 36.49 -29.55 5.68
C ILE A 383 35.20 -28.75 5.84
N SER A 384 35.00 -28.16 7.02
CA SER A 384 33.89 -27.26 7.31
C SER A 384 34.10 -25.89 6.64
N PRO A 385 33.03 -25.17 6.24
CA PRO A 385 33.13 -23.76 5.82
C PRO A 385 33.84 -22.87 6.84
N ASP A 386 33.74 -23.23 8.13
CA ASP A 386 34.33 -22.50 9.26
C ASP A 386 35.87 -22.56 9.31
N TYR A 387 36.55 -23.25 8.40
CA TYR A 387 38.02 -23.22 8.34
C TYR A 387 38.53 -21.76 8.25
N PRO A 388 39.48 -21.34 9.10
CA PRO A 388 40.37 -22.15 9.95
C PRO A 388 39.92 -22.35 11.40
N THR A 389 38.80 -21.74 11.85
CA THR A 389 38.36 -21.84 13.25
C THR A 389 37.95 -23.26 13.62
N VAL A 390 37.39 -24.02 12.67
CA VAL A 390 37.13 -25.45 12.80
C VAL A 390 38.14 -26.24 11.97
N ARG A 391 38.91 -27.08 12.66
CA ARG A 391 39.91 -27.96 12.03
C ARG A 391 39.27 -28.99 11.07
N PRO A 392 39.96 -29.36 9.98
CA PRO A 392 39.55 -30.49 9.14
C PRO A 392 39.48 -31.80 9.93
N ARG A 393 38.47 -32.62 9.66
CA ARG A 393 38.35 -33.96 10.25
C ARG A 393 38.89 -35.00 9.29
N PHE A 394 39.68 -35.94 9.80
CA PHE A 394 40.29 -37.01 9.03
C PHE A 394 39.77 -38.37 9.51
N ALA A 395 39.42 -39.24 8.58
CA ALA A 395 39.13 -40.64 8.83
C ALA A 395 40.04 -41.50 7.95
N LEU A 396 40.86 -42.34 8.58
CA LEU A 396 41.82 -43.21 7.90
C LEU A 396 41.22 -44.60 7.70
N GLN A 397 41.38 -45.13 6.49
CA GLN A 397 40.98 -46.47 6.10
C GLN A 397 42.15 -47.14 5.39
N HIS A 398 42.41 -48.40 5.73
CA HIS A 398 43.34 -49.23 4.96
C HIS A 398 42.58 -49.88 3.81
N ASP A 399 43.13 -49.80 2.60
CA ASP A 399 42.63 -50.54 1.45
C ASP A 399 43.10 -52.00 1.59
N LEU A 400 42.41 -52.78 2.41
CA LEU A 400 42.69 -54.20 2.59
C LEU A 400 42.13 -54.96 1.38
N ALA A 401 42.86 -54.93 0.27
CA ALA A 401 42.72 -55.91 -0.81
C ALA A 401 43.28 -57.30 -0.41
N SER A 402 43.68 -57.49 0.85
CA SER A 402 44.28 -58.72 1.36
C SER A 402 43.39 -59.31 2.47
N THR A 403 42.79 -60.46 2.18
CA THR A 403 42.12 -61.36 3.13
C THR A 403 43.11 -61.91 4.16
N VAL A 404 43.48 -61.12 5.18
CA VAL A 404 44.20 -61.61 6.35
C VAL A 404 43.64 -60.95 7.62
N VAL A 405 43.33 -61.79 8.59
CA VAL A 405 42.77 -61.50 9.93
C VAL A 405 43.59 -60.40 10.65
N PRO A 406 42.96 -59.43 11.33
CA PRO A 406 43.68 -58.29 11.89
C PRO A 406 44.44 -58.65 13.17
N THR A 407 45.74 -58.32 13.22
CA THR A 407 46.57 -58.39 14.43
C THR A 407 46.74 -57.01 15.07
N THR A 408 47.18 -57.01 16.34
CA THR A 408 47.36 -55.95 17.36
C THR A 408 47.79 -54.54 16.90
N ASN A 409 48.29 -54.37 15.67
CA ASN A 409 48.65 -53.09 15.08
C ASN A 409 47.44 -52.20 14.69
N GLN A 410 46.22 -52.74 14.63
CA GLN A 410 45.01 -51.93 14.38
C GLN A 410 44.59 -51.05 15.58
N LEU A 411 45.06 -51.33 16.79
CA LEU A 411 44.81 -50.50 17.97
C LEU A 411 45.60 -49.17 17.93
N LYS A 412 46.76 -49.13 17.27
CA LYS A 412 47.56 -47.91 17.07
C LYS A 412 46.95 -46.93 16.06
N VAL A 413 46.09 -47.39 15.15
CA VAL A 413 45.41 -46.51 14.18
C VAL A 413 44.33 -45.67 14.86
N ARG A 414 43.67 -46.24 15.89
CA ARG A 414 42.79 -45.49 16.78
C ARG A 414 43.61 -44.42 17.52
N GLU A 415 44.77 -44.77 18.07
CA GLU A 415 45.68 -43.80 18.72
C GLU A 415 46.21 -42.71 17.76
N LEU A 416 46.52 -43.00 16.49
CA LEU A 416 46.93 -41.99 15.51
C LEU A 416 45.83 -40.98 15.17
N SER A 417 44.57 -41.43 15.11
CA SER A 417 43.42 -40.52 14.94
C SER A 417 43.21 -39.60 16.15
N TYR A 418 43.56 -40.05 17.36
CA TYR A 418 43.54 -39.24 18.59
C TYR A 418 44.81 -38.40 18.79
N GLY A 419 45.97 -38.85 18.31
CA GLY A 419 47.28 -38.22 18.48
C GLY A 419 47.51 -37.04 17.54
N ASN A 420 47.20 -37.19 16.25
CA ASN A 420 47.22 -36.06 15.29
C ASN A 420 46.21 -34.98 15.69
N MET A 421 45.09 -35.36 16.33
CA MET A 421 44.06 -34.43 16.78
C MET A 421 44.49 -33.58 17.99
N ARG A 422 45.55 -33.96 18.72
CA ARG A 422 46.15 -33.18 19.81
C ARG A 422 47.39 -32.38 19.37
N HIS A 423 48.20 -32.88 18.44
CA HIS A 423 49.40 -32.15 17.96
C HIS A 423 49.08 -31.09 16.91
N CYS A 424 47.94 -31.15 16.21
CA CYS A 424 47.52 -30.07 15.31
C CYS A 424 47.24 -28.72 16.04
N ASP A 425 47.11 -28.72 17.37
CA ASP A 425 46.94 -27.48 18.16
C ASP A 425 48.24 -26.65 18.21
N GLU A 426 49.43 -27.25 18.04
CA GLU A 426 50.71 -26.54 18.07
C GLU A 426 51.16 -26.03 16.69
N ASP A 427 50.96 -26.80 15.62
CA ASP A 427 51.51 -26.47 14.29
C ASP A 427 50.69 -25.45 13.47
N ILE A 428 49.38 -25.35 13.70
CA ILE A 428 48.49 -24.43 12.94
C ILE A 428 48.53 -23.01 13.52
N TRP A 429 48.81 -22.86 14.82
CA TRP A 429 48.88 -21.56 15.47
C TRP A 429 50.14 -20.75 15.10
N LEU A 430 51.24 -21.42 14.74
CA LEU A 430 52.46 -20.75 14.30
C LEU A 430 52.33 -20.17 12.88
N GLY A 431 51.75 -20.91 11.93
CA GLY A 431 51.64 -20.45 10.53
C GLY A 431 50.63 -19.33 10.29
N CYS A 432 49.55 -19.25 11.07
CA CYS A 432 48.55 -18.17 10.93
C CYS A 432 48.96 -16.85 11.62
N HIS A 433 49.92 -16.88 12.54
CA HIS A 433 50.40 -15.67 13.23
C HIS A 433 51.53 -14.99 12.45
N ASP A 434 52.41 -15.76 11.79
CA ASP A 434 53.56 -15.21 11.07
C ASP A 434 53.18 -14.57 9.72
N ASP A 435 52.13 -15.04 9.03
CA ASP A 435 51.66 -14.42 7.77
C ASP A 435 50.89 -13.10 7.98
N ASN A 436 50.74 -12.63 9.23
CA ASN A 436 49.98 -11.42 9.59
C ASN A 436 50.87 -10.30 10.16
N VAL A 437 52.20 -10.45 10.08
CA VAL A 437 53.20 -9.44 10.47
C VAL A 437 54.11 -9.16 9.29
N ASP A 438 53.56 -8.56 8.23
CA ASP A 438 54.26 -7.64 7.34
C ASP A 438 53.24 -7.05 6.35
N GLY A 439 52.80 -5.82 6.62
CA GLY A 439 51.85 -5.07 5.80
C GLY A 439 51.14 -3.95 6.53
#